data_AF-A0A6G1RRE5-F1
#
_entry.id   AF-A0A6G1RRE5-F1
#
_cell.length_a   1.000
_cell.length_b   1.000
_cell.length_c   1.000
_cell.angle_alpha   90.00
_cell.angle_beta   90.00
_cell.angle_gamma   90.00
#
_symmetry.space_group_name_H-M   'P 1'
#
loop_
_entity.id
_entity.type
_entity.pdbx_description
1 polymer ?
#
loop_
_entity_poly.entity_id
_entity_poly.type
_entity_poly.pdbx_seq_one_letter_code
_entity_poly.pdbx_strand_id
1 'polypeptide(L)'
;ISQDPFFGQGNSFHGRGGRGNKLAQMRYSLRVLRSVVSLYDDAVNLNLCDQGAISQLLDILKYAANKSKEKEDAILLEIQADILFLLSLLCENDLHRKELFSYEGVDILIPFIQMDPKKLSSGLGHNCLLLSALDCLWSCVIGCYIAEDYFLEKQGIFRLLDLLASKQKNLYNLILGILVEFCDNPKTTSHISSWRGEQDQTAANLLIELWRQEELELGVKRDRYGRIFDMKRPIASSFQKQQEVIPMPANCPSFAIVEISENIRAKIYSLLFKLGFENLPGLSAKDFVTLAIIRHYIDFKVGEVWSELCAELKEEFRPVESDEEALKVISEIPENTGRIVAALQTEVLESQRHQEIQEEEKLYAEIQAVHKQREMVKKSWENFLTRTSNYEALKKAKRLQEKSIEASRSKLKTQNGAVHSTDIKGLGTTIGSGRLVTVTSTPPQLIEGTLAVTDLALRKPPACKGALKKIRS
;
A
#
# COMPACT_ATOMS: atom_id res chain seq x y z
N ILE A 1 12.54 -17.28 43.14
CA ILE A 1 11.15 -17.29 43.66
C ILE A 1 10.53 -18.62 43.25
N SER A 2 10.06 -19.44 44.20
CA SER A 2 9.64 -20.83 43.99
C SER A 2 8.45 -20.93 43.01
N GLN A 3 8.50 -21.92 42.09
CA GLN A 3 7.41 -22.29 41.16
C GLN A 3 6.45 -23.34 41.75
N ASP A 4 6.14 -23.27 43.05
CA ASP A 4 5.11 -24.14 43.62
C ASP A 4 3.70 -23.58 43.39
N PRO A 5 2.71 -24.41 42.99
CA PRO A 5 1.31 -24.02 42.93
C PRO A 5 0.79 -23.82 44.37
N PHE A 6 0.95 -22.62 44.90
CA PHE A 6 0.41 -22.25 46.21
C PHE A 6 -1.13 -22.29 46.18
N PHE A 7 -1.72 -23.24 46.90
CA PHE A 7 -3.15 -23.30 47.21
C PHE A 7 -3.43 -22.43 48.44
N GLY A 8 -4.05 -21.27 48.26
CA GLY A 8 -4.52 -20.43 49.35
C GLY A 8 -6.04 -20.26 49.28
N GLN A 9 -6.76 -20.65 50.34
CA GLN A 9 -8.19 -20.39 50.50
C GLN A 9 -8.41 -18.92 50.89
N GLY A 10 -8.62 -18.06 49.91
CA GLY A 10 -8.98 -16.65 50.13
C GLY A 10 -10.48 -16.42 50.12
N ASN A 11 -11.03 -15.95 51.25
CA ASN A 11 -12.46 -15.57 51.37
C ASN A 11 -12.71 -14.22 50.67
N SER A 12 -13.08 -14.23 49.38
CA SER A 12 -13.65 -13.05 48.72
C SER A 12 -15.18 -13.17 48.70
N PHE A 13 -15.84 -12.36 49.52
CA PHE A 13 -17.30 -12.39 49.74
C PHE A 13 -18.10 -11.69 48.62
N HIS A 14 -17.42 -10.98 47.69
CA HIS A 14 -18.09 -10.16 46.66
C HIS A 14 -17.72 -10.49 45.20
N GLY A 15 -16.89 -11.52 44.97
CA GLY A 15 -16.44 -11.94 43.63
C GLY A 15 -17.40 -12.85 42.86
N ARG A 16 -18.08 -12.32 41.82
CA ARG A 16 -18.55 -13.17 40.71
C ARG A 16 -17.33 -13.63 39.91
N GLY A 17 -16.91 -14.87 40.16
CA GLY A 17 -15.75 -15.50 39.51
C GLY A 17 -14.97 -16.43 40.42
N GLY A 18 -15.61 -17.51 40.89
CA GLY A 18 -14.97 -18.60 41.65
C GLY A 18 -14.65 -18.27 43.11
N ARG A 19 -15.36 -18.91 44.04
CA ARG A 19 -14.98 -18.94 45.47
C ARG A 19 -13.54 -19.46 45.60
N GLY A 20 -12.65 -18.70 46.23
CA GLY A 20 -11.34 -19.18 46.70
C GLY A 20 -10.21 -19.28 45.66
N ASN A 21 -10.31 -18.65 44.50
CA ASN A 21 -9.22 -18.65 43.50
C ASN A 21 -8.42 -17.33 43.52
N LYS A 22 -7.09 -17.43 43.52
CA LYS A 22 -6.15 -16.30 43.45
C LYS A 22 -6.40 -15.34 42.27
N LEU A 23 -6.99 -15.83 41.18
CA LEU A 23 -7.40 -15.00 40.04
C LEU A 23 -8.45 -13.95 40.43
N ALA A 24 -9.40 -14.28 41.31
CA ALA A 24 -10.39 -13.33 41.77
C ALA A 24 -9.73 -12.23 42.62
N GLN A 25 -8.80 -12.60 43.50
CA GLN A 25 -8.03 -11.64 44.29
C GLN A 25 -7.20 -10.72 43.39
N MET A 26 -6.48 -11.27 42.41
CA MET A 26 -5.70 -10.50 41.43
C MET A 26 -6.57 -9.48 40.68
N ARG A 27 -7.73 -9.90 40.16
CA ARG A 27 -8.68 -9.00 39.50
C ARG A 27 -9.11 -7.85 40.41
N TYR A 28 -9.42 -8.12 41.67
CA TYR A 28 -9.80 -7.07 42.62
C TYR A 28 -8.64 -6.11 42.91
N SER A 29 -7.43 -6.62 43.13
CA SER A 29 -6.25 -5.81 43.37
C SER A 29 -5.94 -4.91 42.17
N LEU A 30 -6.01 -5.43 40.95
CA LEU A 30 -5.79 -4.66 39.72
C LEU A 30 -6.85 -3.57 39.52
N ARG A 31 -8.12 -3.84 39.83
CA ARG A 31 -9.17 -2.81 39.78
C ARG A 31 -8.95 -1.68 40.79
N VAL A 32 -8.50 -2.00 42.00
CA VAL A 32 -8.16 -0.97 42.99
C VAL A 32 -6.96 -0.16 42.50
N LEU A 33 -5.92 -0.83 42.01
CA LEU A 33 -4.73 -0.18 41.45
C LEU A 33 -5.10 0.71 40.27
N ARG A 34 -6.02 0.27 39.41
CA ARG A 34 -6.55 1.04 38.28
C ARG A 34 -7.16 2.35 38.77
N SER A 35 -8.04 2.29 39.78
CA SER A 35 -8.63 3.50 40.36
C SER A 35 -7.60 4.44 40.96
N VAL A 36 -6.52 3.91 41.56
CA VAL A 36 -5.42 4.71 42.13
C VAL A 36 -4.62 5.42 41.04
N VAL A 37 -4.17 4.69 40.02
CA VAL A 37 -3.35 5.25 38.93
C VAL A 37 -4.16 6.25 38.08
N SER A 38 -5.47 6.03 37.92
CA SER A 38 -6.37 6.96 37.20
C SER A 38 -6.61 8.30 37.90
N LEU A 39 -6.06 8.52 39.10
CA LEU A 39 -6.06 9.85 39.74
C LEU A 39 -4.97 10.77 39.19
N TYR A 40 -4.05 10.27 38.36
CA TYR A 40 -2.92 11.02 37.79
C TYR A 40 -2.06 11.74 38.85
N ASP A 41 -1.93 11.13 40.04
CA ASP A 41 -1.03 11.64 41.07
C ASP A 41 0.40 11.21 40.76
N ASP A 42 1.24 12.17 40.38
CA ASP A 42 2.63 11.95 39.98
C ASP A 42 3.47 11.29 41.09
N ALA A 43 3.24 11.65 42.35
CA ALA A 43 4.00 11.11 43.47
C ALA A 43 3.66 9.64 43.71
N VAL A 44 2.38 9.28 43.60
CA VAL A 44 1.92 7.90 43.71
C VAL A 44 2.43 7.05 42.53
N ASN A 45 2.29 7.56 41.31
CA ASN A 45 2.71 6.86 40.10
C ASN A 45 4.23 6.65 40.07
N LEU A 46 5.01 7.68 40.44
CA LEU A 46 6.46 7.57 40.57
C LEU A 46 6.85 6.50 41.61
N ASN A 47 6.22 6.54 42.79
CA ASN A 47 6.51 5.55 43.83
C ASN A 47 6.20 4.12 43.38
N LEU A 48 5.07 3.90 42.69
CA LEU A 48 4.72 2.59 42.13
C LEU A 48 5.77 2.10 41.12
N CYS A 49 6.21 2.98 40.21
CA CYS A 49 7.24 2.67 39.24
C CYS A 49 8.59 2.33 39.90
N ASP A 50 9.01 3.11 40.90
CA ASP A 50 10.25 2.88 41.65
C ASP A 50 10.25 1.54 42.40
N GLN A 51 9.07 1.07 42.82
CA GLN A 51 8.88 -0.27 43.43
C GLN A 51 8.79 -1.41 42.39
N GLY A 52 9.04 -1.12 41.11
CA GLY A 52 9.07 -2.12 40.04
C GLY A 52 7.69 -2.57 39.56
N ALA A 53 6.65 -1.73 39.69
CA ALA A 53 5.29 -2.08 39.25
C ALA A 53 5.22 -2.49 37.77
N ILE A 54 5.95 -1.81 36.88
CA ILE A 54 5.95 -2.11 35.43
C ILE A 54 6.39 -3.56 35.17
N SER A 55 7.54 -3.97 35.73
CA SER A 55 8.05 -5.33 35.56
C SER A 55 7.10 -6.39 36.15
N GLN A 56 6.54 -6.14 37.34
CA GLN A 56 5.57 -7.04 37.95
C GLN A 56 4.28 -7.17 37.12
N LEU A 57 3.79 -6.06 36.57
CA LEU A 57 2.61 -6.05 35.70
C LEU A 57 2.86 -6.83 34.42
N LEU A 58 4.04 -6.68 33.79
CA LEU A 58 4.44 -7.46 32.61
C LEU A 58 4.50 -8.97 32.91
N ASP A 59 5.06 -9.36 34.05
CA ASP A 59 5.09 -10.77 34.49
C ASP A 59 3.67 -11.35 34.67
N ILE A 60 2.77 -10.61 35.31
CA ILE A 60 1.38 -11.02 35.50
C ILE A 60 0.65 -11.09 34.16
N LEU A 61 0.88 -10.12 33.26
CA LEU A 61 0.29 -10.10 31.92
C LEU A 61 0.73 -11.32 31.11
N LYS A 62 2.02 -11.64 31.13
CA LYS A 62 2.61 -12.82 30.48
C LYS A 62 2.03 -14.12 31.04
N TYR A 63 1.88 -14.21 32.36
CA TYR A 63 1.21 -15.34 33.01
C TYR A 63 -0.25 -15.48 32.55
N ALA A 64 -1.02 -14.39 32.58
CA ALA A 64 -2.42 -14.37 32.21
C ALA A 64 -2.62 -14.73 30.72
N ALA A 65 -1.77 -14.20 29.84
CA ALA A 65 -1.77 -14.46 28.40
C ALA A 65 -1.46 -15.94 28.08
N ASN A 66 -0.54 -16.55 28.82
CA ASN A 66 -0.24 -17.98 28.66
C ASN A 66 -1.39 -18.86 29.16
N LYS A 67 -2.00 -18.51 30.30
CA LYS A 67 -3.18 -19.20 30.83
C LYS A 67 -4.38 -19.13 29.89
N SER A 68 -4.62 -17.99 29.23
CA SER A 68 -5.74 -17.86 28.29
C SER A 68 -5.57 -18.73 27.04
N LYS A 69 -4.35 -19.15 26.68
CA LYS A 69 -4.12 -20.10 25.57
C LYS A 69 -4.60 -21.51 25.90
N GLU A 70 -4.53 -21.92 27.17
CA GLU A 70 -5.01 -23.23 27.62
C GLU A 70 -6.53 -23.25 27.72
N LYS A 71 -7.11 -22.20 28.32
CA LYS A 71 -8.55 -22.04 28.48
C LYS A 71 -8.92 -20.56 28.44
N GLU A 72 -9.66 -20.16 27.42
CA GLU A 72 -10.22 -18.82 27.35
C GLU A 72 -11.23 -18.61 28.48
N ASP A 73 -11.01 -17.55 29.27
CA ASP A 73 -11.87 -17.13 30.38
C ASP A 73 -11.99 -15.60 30.34
N ALA A 74 -13.22 -15.10 30.40
CA ALA A 74 -13.51 -13.67 30.41
C ALA A 74 -12.78 -12.94 31.56
N ILE A 75 -12.59 -13.61 32.71
CA ILE A 75 -11.85 -13.03 33.84
C ILE A 75 -10.37 -12.83 33.48
N LEU A 76 -9.76 -13.77 32.76
CA LEU A 76 -8.36 -13.64 32.33
C LEU A 76 -8.19 -12.54 31.30
N LEU A 77 -9.13 -12.43 30.35
CA LEU A 77 -9.11 -11.34 29.34
C LEU A 77 -9.28 -9.97 30.01
N GLU A 78 -10.14 -9.87 31.02
CA GLU A 78 -10.31 -8.64 31.80
C GLU A 78 -9.04 -8.28 32.58
N ILE A 79 -8.40 -9.25 33.24
CA ILE A 79 -7.12 -9.04 33.93
C ILE A 79 -6.06 -8.53 32.95
N GLN A 80 -5.96 -9.11 31.75
CA GLN A 80 -5.01 -8.66 30.73
C GLN A 80 -5.30 -7.23 30.28
N ALA A 81 -6.58 -6.89 30.03
CA ALA A 81 -7.00 -5.54 29.63
C ALA A 81 -6.71 -4.49 30.72
N ASP A 82 -7.01 -4.80 31.99
CA ASP A 82 -6.73 -3.91 33.12
C ASP A 82 -5.22 -3.69 33.31
N ILE A 83 -4.38 -4.71 33.10
CA ILE A 83 -2.93 -4.56 33.17
C ILE A 83 -2.41 -3.69 32.04
N LEU A 84 -2.87 -3.91 30.81
CA LEU A 84 -2.49 -3.08 29.65
C LEU A 84 -2.86 -1.61 29.88
N PHE A 85 -4.07 -1.35 30.39
CA PHE A 85 -4.50 0.00 30.76
C PHE A 85 -3.63 0.63 31.86
N LEU A 86 -3.28 -0.13 32.90
CA LEU A 86 -2.36 0.33 33.94
C LEU A 86 -0.99 0.68 33.38
N LEU A 87 -0.46 -0.17 32.49
CA LEU A 87 0.81 0.08 31.82
C LEU A 87 0.74 1.34 30.95
N SER A 88 -0.35 1.57 30.21
CA SER A 88 -0.58 2.81 29.46
C SER A 88 -0.42 4.04 30.35
N LEU A 89 -1.18 4.11 31.44
CA LEU A 89 -1.17 5.27 32.33
C LEU A 89 0.17 5.48 33.03
N LEU A 90 0.83 4.39 33.44
CA LEU A 90 2.13 4.50 34.12
C LEU A 90 3.22 4.99 33.18
N CYS A 91 3.21 4.58 31.90
CA CYS A 91 4.25 4.92 30.94
C CYS A 91 3.97 6.20 30.13
N GLU A 92 2.75 6.74 30.23
CA GLU A 92 2.35 7.95 29.50
C GLU A 92 3.32 9.12 29.79
N ASN A 93 3.79 9.78 28.73
CA ASN A 93 4.66 10.97 28.79
C ASN A 93 6.01 10.82 29.54
N ASP A 94 6.43 9.61 29.94
CA ASP A 94 7.70 9.37 30.66
C ASP A 94 8.61 8.39 29.89
N LEU A 95 9.73 8.91 29.37
CA LEU A 95 10.66 8.13 28.55
C LEU A 95 11.30 6.95 29.32
N HIS A 96 11.68 7.14 30.58
CA HIS A 96 12.33 6.10 31.37
C HIS A 96 11.38 4.93 31.63
N ARG A 97 10.10 5.23 31.90
CA ARG A 97 9.08 4.19 32.09
C ARG A 97 8.79 3.42 30.79
N LYS A 98 8.82 4.10 29.63
CA LYS A 98 8.75 3.45 28.31
C LYS A 98 9.96 2.56 28.03
N GLU A 99 11.16 2.95 28.46
CA GLU A 99 12.35 2.11 28.35
C GLU A 99 12.25 0.84 29.22
N LEU A 100 11.66 0.94 30.42
CA LEU A 100 11.37 -0.24 31.26
C LEU A 100 10.36 -1.19 30.61
N PHE A 101 9.41 -0.66 29.82
CA PHE A 101 8.45 -1.45 29.05
C PHE A 101 9.11 -2.13 27.83
N SER A 102 9.91 -1.37 27.07
CA SER A 102 10.51 -1.68 25.76
C SER A 102 10.40 -3.13 25.25
N TYR A 103 11.48 -3.91 25.30
CA TYR A 103 11.59 -5.19 24.58
C TYR A 103 10.57 -6.22 25.05
N GLU A 104 10.43 -6.42 26.36
CA GLU A 104 9.50 -7.41 26.91
C GLU A 104 8.05 -7.02 26.68
N GLY A 105 7.70 -5.75 26.89
CA GLY A 105 6.37 -5.22 26.65
C GLY A 105 5.96 -5.32 25.17
N VAL A 106 6.87 -4.98 24.25
CA VAL A 106 6.64 -5.14 22.80
C VAL A 106 6.41 -6.60 22.42
N ASP A 107 7.23 -7.54 22.91
CA ASP A 107 7.06 -8.97 22.62
C ASP A 107 5.72 -9.51 23.16
N ILE A 108 5.22 -8.97 24.28
CA ILE A 108 3.91 -9.30 24.83
C ILE A 108 2.75 -8.66 24.03
N LEU A 109 2.93 -7.45 23.47
CA LEU A 109 1.91 -6.74 22.69
C LEU A 109 1.62 -7.38 21.33
N ILE A 110 2.64 -7.87 20.64
CA ILE A 110 2.51 -8.39 19.26
C ILE A 110 1.40 -9.46 19.13
N PRO A 111 1.32 -10.48 19.99
CA PRO A 111 0.22 -11.47 19.94
C PRO A 111 -1.18 -10.88 20.11
N PHE A 112 -1.34 -9.80 20.88
CA PHE A 112 -2.65 -9.15 21.06
C PHE A 112 -3.08 -8.41 19.80
N ILE A 113 -2.14 -7.75 19.12
CA ILE A 113 -2.39 -7.04 17.85
C ILE A 113 -2.66 -8.03 16.71
N GLN A 114 -2.01 -9.20 16.73
CA GLN A 114 -2.21 -10.29 15.75
C GLN A 114 -3.46 -11.16 16.05
N MET A 115 -4.33 -10.75 16.96
CA MET A 115 -5.52 -11.53 17.30
C MET A 115 -6.45 -11.71 16.08
N ASP A 116 -6.99 -12.92 15.91
CA ASP A 116 -7.96 -13.22 14.85
C ASP A 116 -9.17 -12.26 14.94
N PRO A 117 -9.44 -11.47 13.89
CA PRO A 117 -10.58 -10.55 13.86
C PRO A 117 -11.93 -11.20 14.16
N LYS A 118 -12.09 -12.51 13.91
CA LYS A 118 -13.33 -13.25 14.24
C LYS A 118 -13.59 -13.34 15.75
N LYS A 119 -12.55 -13.27 16.58
CA LYS A 119 -12.69 -13.29 18.05
C LYS A 119 -13.29 -11.99 18.59
N LEU A 120 -13.20 -10.90 17.84
CA LEU A 120 -13.73 -9.59 18.24
C LEU A 120 -15.28 -9.64 18.37
N SER A 121 -15.94 -10.51 17.60
CA SER A 121 -17.38 -10.79 17.73
C SER A 121 -17.76 -11.86 18.76
N SER A 122 -16.82 -12.43 19.53
CA SER A 122 -17.12 -13.58 20.41
C SER A 122 -17.88 -13.23 21.69
N GLY A 123 -17.97 -11.94 22.05
CA GLY A 123 -18.62 -11.47 23.28
C GLY A 123 -17.84 -11.74 24.58
N LEU A 124 -16.65 -12.36 24.51
CA LEU A 124 -15.82 -12.69 25.67
C LEU A 124 -14.97 -11.51 26.20
N GLY A 125 -14.92 -10.39 25.49
CA GLY A 125 -14.13 -9.20 25.89
C GLY A 125 -12.88 -8.94 25.05
N HIS A 126 -12.65 -9.70 23.97
CA HIS A 126 -11.52 -9.50 23.06
C HIS A 126 -11.43 -8.08 22.46
N ASN A 127 -12.57 -7.41 22.23
CA ASN A 127 -12.58 -6.01 21.78
C ASN A 127 -11.89 -5.08 22.78
N CYS A 128 -12.24 -5.20 24.07
CA CYS A 128 -11.65 -4.39 25.12
C CYS A 128 -10.15 -4.70 25.26
N LEU A 129 -9.77 -5.97 25.14
CA LEU A 129 -8.37 -6.39 25.19
C LEU A 129 -7.55 -5.79 24.04
N LEU A 130 -8.06 -5.84 22.80
CA LEU A 130 -7.39 -5.25 21.65
C LEU A 130 -7.28 -3.72 21.76
N LEU A 131 -8.36 -3.05 22.18
CA LEU A 131 -8.33 -1.60 22.41
C LEU A 131 -7.30 -1.23 23.49
N SER A 132 -7.25 -1.99 24.58
CA SER A 132 -6.26 -1.77 25.65
C SER A 132 -4.83 -2.05 25.16
N ALA A 133 -4.63 -3.02 24.27
CA ALA A 133 -3.34 -3.31 23.67
C ALA A 133 -2.88 -2.19 22.70
N LEU A 134 -3.80 -1.64 21.91
CA LEU A 134 -3.51 -0.52 21.01
C LEU A 134 -3.26 0.78 21.78
N ASP A 135 -4.01 1.03 22.86
CA ASP A 135 -3.78 2.14 23.79
C ASP A 135 -2.43 2.01 24.52
N CYS A 136 -2.09 0.80 24.96
CA CYS A 136 -0.79 0.49 25.55
C CYS A 136 0.34 0.64 24.54
N LEU A 137 0.16 0.24 23.28
CA LEU A 137 1.11 0.51 22.20
C LEU A 137 1.34 2.02 22.03
N TRP A 138 0.26 2.80 21.95
CA TRP A 138 0.34 4.25 21.83
C TRP A 138 1.09 4.86 23.01
N SER A 139 0.70 4.52 24.23
CA SER A 139 1.23 5.15 25.44
C SER A 139 2.65 4.68 25.80
N CYS A 140 2.96 3.39 25.62
CA CYS A 140 4.21 2.78 26.12
C CYS A 140 5.32 2.67 25.07
N VAL A 141 4.98 2.62 23.78
CA VAL A 141 5.97 2.39 22.70
C VAL A 141 6.26 3.67 21.93
N ILE A 142 5.22 4.39 21.50
CA ILE A 142 5.39 5.61 20.69
C ILE A 142 6.13 6.67 21.51
N GLY A 143 7.09 7.35 20.87
CA GLY A 143 7.98 8.34 21.49
C GLY A 143 9.20 7.74 22.19
N CYS A 144 9.34 6.42 22.26
CA CYS A 144 10.54 5.75 22.75
C CYS A 144 11.27 5.05 21.59
N TYR A 145 12.37 5.64 21.12
CA TYR A 145 13.06 5.17 19.90
C TYR A 145 13.46 3.69 19.95
N ILE A 146 13.87 3.20 21.13
CA ILE A 146 14.28 1.79 21.33
C ILE A 146 13.07 0.87 21.13
N ALA A 147 11.95 1.21 21.75
CA ALA A 147 10.73 0.41 21.69
C ALA A 147 10.11 0.47 20.29
N GLU A 148 10.09 1.65 19.65
CA GLU A 148 9.63 1.82 18.28
C GLU A 148 10.45 1.00 17.29
N ASP A 149 11.78 1.15 17.32
CA ASP A 149 12.68 0.41 16.42
C ASP A 149 12.49 -1.10 16.59
N TYR A 150 12.39 -1.58 17.84
CA TYR A 150 12.13 -2.99 18.10
C TYR A 150 10.75 -3.44 17.60
N PHE A 151 9.71 -2.61 17.76
CA PHE A 151 8.39 -2.89 17.20
C PHE A 151 8.40 -2.97 15.67
N LEU A 152 9.16 -2.10 15.00
CA LEU A 152 9.40 -2.14 13.55
C LEU A 152 10.10 -3.44 13.13
N GLU A 153 11.16 -3.83 13.85
CA GLU A 153 11.90 -5.09 13.62
C GLU A 153 11.00 -6.33 13.75
N LYS A 154 10.04 -6.29 14.69
CA LYS A 154 9.04 -7.35 14.90
C LYS A 154 7.88 -7.31 13.89
N GLN A 155 7.99 -6.52 12.83
CA GLN A 155 6.95 -6.32 11.82
C GLN A 155 5.63 -5.79 12.41
N GLY A 156 5.70 -5.02 13.51
CA GLY A 156 4.52 -4.50 14.19
C GLY A 156 3.62 -3.65 13.29
N ILE A 157 4.22 -2.80 12.44
CA ILE A 157 3.49 -2.00 11.44
C ILE A 157 2.70 -2.87 10.46
N PHE A 158 3.24 -4.03 10.07
CA PHE A 158 2.57 -4.92 9.14
C PHE A 158 1.31 -5.48 9.80
N ARG A 159 1.38 -5.86 11.07
CA ARG A 159 0.23 -6.32 11.85
C ARG A 159 -0.84 -5.24 12.03
N LEU A 160 -0.44 -3.98 12.22
CA LEU A 160 -1.37 -2.85 12.28
C LEU A 160 -2.08 -2.64 10.92
N LEU A 161 -1.36 -2.74 9.81
CA LEU A 161 -1.93 -2.65 8.47
C LEU A 161 -2.83 -3.85 8.13
N ASP A 162 -2.48 -5.06 8.57
CA ASP A 162 -3.33 -6.24 8.46
C ASP A 162 -4.64 -6.05 9.25
N LEU A 163 -4.54 -5.49 10.46
CA LEU A 163 -5.72 -5.16 11.27
C LEU A 163 -6.57 -4.06 10.62
N LEU A 164 -5.95 -3.05 10.02
CA LEU A 164 -6.65 -2.02 9.25
C LEU A 164 -7.38 -2.64 8.04
N ALA A 165 -6.72 -3.56 7.33
CA ALA A 165 -7.27 -4.30 6.20
C ALA A 165 -8.39 -5.29 6.58
N SER A 166 -8.51 -5.67 7.86
CA SER A 166 -9.60 -6.54 8.36
C SER A 166 -10.99 -5.88 8.35
N LYS A 167 -11.06 -4.61 7.95
CA LYS A 167 -12.26 -3.80 7.76
C LYS A 167 -13.15 -3.56 9.00
N GLN A 168 -12.54 -3.54 10.18
CA GLN A 168 -13.24 -3.19 11.42
C GLN A 168 -13.29 -1.68 11.67
N LYS A 169 -14.39 -1.05 11.24
CA LYS A 169 -14.58 0.41 11.26
C LYS A 169 -14.25 1.08 12.60
N ASN A 170 -14.68 0.48 13.70
CA ASN A 170 -14.49 1.03 15.05
C ASN A 170 -13.00 1.20 15.43
N LEU A 171 -12.10 0.51 14.74
CA LEU A 171 -10.66 0.55 15.00
C LEU A 171 -9.90 1.46 14.04
N TYR A 172 -10.50 1.88 12.91
CA TYR A 172 -9.79 2.65 11.88
C TYR A 172 -9.17 3.92 12.43
N ASN A 173 -9.95 4.70 13.18
CA ASN A 173 -9.50 6.00 13.70
C ASN A 173 -8.28 5.85 14.63
N LEU A 174 -8.32 4.81 15.47
CA LEU A 174 -7.25 4.48 16.42
C LEU A 174 -6.00 3.98 15.69
N ILE A 175 -6.15 2.99 14.81
CA ILE A 175 -5.02 2.40 14.07
C ILE A 175 -4.36 3.43 13.18
N LEU A 176 -5.15 4.23 12.44
CA LEU A 176 -4.61 5.30 11.60
C LEU A 176 -3.91 6.37 12.45
N GLY A 177 -4.42 6.67 13.65
CA GLY A 177 -3.75 7.59 14.59
C GLY A 177 -2.38 7.08 15.02
N ILE A 178 -2.33 5.83 15.46
CA ILE A 178 -1.09 5.13 15.82
C ILE A 178 -0.09 5.15 14.65
N LEU A 179 -0.53 4.80 13.44
CA LEU A 179 0.33 4.80 12.25
C LEU A 179 0.86 6.20 11.92
N VAL A 180 0.06 7.26 12.10
CA VAL A 180 0.50 8.64 11.86
C VAL A 180 1.61 9.02 12.83
N GLU A 181 1.46 8.71 14.13
CA GLU A 181 2.49 9.03 15.12
C GLU A 181 3.77 8.21 14.92
N PHE A 182 3.66 6.93 14.56
CA PHE A 182 4.84 6.14 14.18
C PHE A 182 5.60 6.74 12.99
N CYS A 183 4.96 7.52 12.11
CA CYS A 183 5.64 8.18 10.99
C CYS A 183 6.53 9.36 11.43
N ASP A 184 6.63 9.67 12.72
CA ASP A 184 7.69 10.53 13.25
C ASP A 184 9.03 9.78 13.35
N ASN A 185 9.01 8.45 13.44
CA ASN A 185 10.18 7.61 13.18
C ASN A 185 10.39 7.48 11.66
N PRO A 186 11.54 7.94 11.11
CA PRO A 186 11.79 7.95 9.68
C PRO A 186 11.85 6.55 9.04
N LYS A 187 12.08 5.49 9.84
CA LYS A 187 12.10 4.11 9.32
C LYS A 187 10.69 3.61 9.00
N THR A 188 9.67 4.09 9.69
CA THR A 188 8.28 3.60 9.57
C THR A 188 7.76 3.65 8.14
N THR A 189 8.03 4.72 7.40
CA THR A 189 7.55 4.89 6.02
C THR A 189 8.02 3.74 5.11
N SER A 190 9.27 3.29 5.27
CA SER A 190 9.80 2.15 4.52
C SER A 190 9.08 0.84 4.84
N HIS A 191 8.67 0.64 6.10
CA HIS A 191 7.88 -0.51 6.52
C HIS A 191 6.47 -0.45 5.92
N ILE A 192 5.81 0.72 5.96
CA ILE A 192 4.48 0.92 5.37
C ILE A 192 4.52 0.68 3.86
N SER A 193 5.50 1.26 3.14
CA SER A 193 5.64 1.08 1.68
C SER A 193 5.95 -0.37 1.27
N SER A 194 6.59 -1.14 2.16
CA SER A 194 6.93 -2.55 1.92
C SER A 194 5.80 -3.52 2.23
N TRP A 195 4.77 -3.09 2.96
CA TRP A 195 3.64 -3.94 3.30
C TRP A 195 2.86 -4.35 2.04
N ARG A 196 2.39 -5.60 2.04
CA ARG A 196 1.51 -6.18 1.01
C ARG A 196 0.41 -6.96 1.70
N GLY A 197 -0.83 -6.55 1.45
CA GLY A 197 -2.04 -7.19 1.95
C GLY A 197 -2.47 -8.37 1.08
N GLU A 198 -3.73 -8.79 1.26
CA GLU A 198 -4.35 -9.78 0.38
C GLU A 198 -4.31 -9.31 -1.08
N GLN A 199 -4.08 -10.24 -2.00
CA GLN A 199 -3.99 -9.95 -3.45
C GLN A 199 -2.90 -8.92 -3.83
N ASP A 200 -1.81 -8.84 -3.07
CA ASP A 200 -0.71 -7.89 -3.29
C ASP A 200 -1.14 -6.41 -3.15
N GLN A 201 -2.21 -6.14 -2.38
CA GLN A 201 -2.68 -4.79 -2.09
C GLN A 201 -1.58 -3.97 -1.40
N THR A 202 -1.27 -2.79 -1.93
CA THR A 202 -0.29 -1.87 -1.33
C THR A 202 -0.94 -1.00 -0.25
N ALA A 203 -0.15 -0.50 0.70
CA ALA A 203 -0.65 0.38 1.77
C ALA A 203 -1.33 1.64 1.20
N ALA A 204 -0.77 2.21 0.13
CA ALA A 204 -1.37 3.35 -0.57
C ALA A 204 -2.74 3.00 -1.16
N ASN A 205 -2.87 1.83 -1.80
CA ASN A 205 -4.15 1.38 -2.34
C ASN A 205 -5.20 1.19 -1.23
N LEU A 206 -4.82 0.57 -0.10
CA LEU A 206 -5.70 0.41 1.07
C LEU A 206 -6.18 1.77 1.61
N LEU A 207 -5.27 2.72 1.81
CA LEU A 207 -5.60 4.06 2.32
C LEU A 207 -6.56 4.82 1.37
N ILE A 208 -6.34 4.70 0.07
CA ILE A 208 -7.22 5.30 -0.95
C ILE A 208 -8.60 4.60 -0.98
N GLU A 209 -8.65 3.28 -0.78
CA GLU A 209 -9.91 2.55 -0.66
C GLU A 209 -10.71 3.01 0.57
N LEU A 210 -10.05 3.11 1.73
CA LEU A 210 -10.66 3.61 2.96
C LEU A 210 -11.18 5.04 2.81
N TRP A 211 -10.43 5.90 2.11
CA TRP A 211 -10.89 7.26 1.78
C TRP A 211 -12.20 7.25 1.02
N ARG A 212 -12.30 6.45 -0.05
CA ARG A 212 -13.53 6.36 -0.85
C ARG A 212 -14.71 5.84 -0.05
N GLN A 213 -14.46 4.88 0.85
CA GLN A 213 -15.48 4.36 1.74
C GLN A 213 -15.97 5.42 2.73
N GLU A 214 -15.05 6.20 3.30
CA GLU A 214 -15.38 7.33 4.19
C GLU A 214 -16.20 8.41 3.46
N GLU A 215 -15.80 8.78 2.24
CA GLU A 215 -16.56 9.75 1.44
C GLU A 215 -17.98 9.30 1.11
N LEU A 216 -18.15 7.99 0.85
CA LEU A 216 -19.46 7.41 0.62
C LEU A 216 -20.36 7.53 1.86
N GLU A 217 -19.80 7.28 3.05
CA GLU A 217 -20.51 7.37 4.34
C GLU A 217 -20.86 8.80 4.72
N LEU A 218 -19.97 9.75 4.43
CA LEU A 218 -20.21 11.19 4.61
C LEU A 218 -21.19 11.76 3.56
N GLY A 219 -21.51 10.99 2.51
CA GLY A 219 -22.42 11.39 1.44
C GLY A 219 -21.82 12.42 0.47
N VAL A 220 -20.50 12.39 0.28
CA VAL A 220 -19.80 13.26 -0.68
C VAL A 220 -20.15 12.82 -2.10
N LYS A 221 -20.61 13.76 -2.93
CA LYS A 221 -21.02 13.47 -4.31
C LYS A 221 -19.82 13.40 -5.24
N ARG A 222 -19.72 12.30 -5.98
CA ARG A 222 -18.72 12.05 -7.04
C ARG A 222 -19.42 11.76 -8.36
N ASP A 223 -18.75 11.98 -9.48
CA ASP A 223 -19.25 11.53 -10.78
C ASP A 223 -19.04 10.02 -10.97
N ARG A 224 -19.52 9.47 -12.10
CA ARG A 224 -19.39 8.04 -12.43
C ARG A 224 -17.95 7.50 -12.50
N TYR A 225 -16.96 8.38 -12.63
CA TYR A 225 -15.54 8.04 -12.71
C TYR A 225 -14.79 8.38 -11.41
N GLY A 226 -15.49 8.84 -10.36
CA GLY A 226 -14.89 9.22 -9.08
C GLY A 226 -14.31 10.64 -9.05
N ARG A 227 -14.59 11.47 -10.07
CA ARG A 227 -14.08 12.85 -10.15
C ARG A 227 -14.87 13.80 -9.26
N ILE A 228 -14.29 14.99 -9.04
CA ILE A 228 -14.96 16.10 -8.36
C ILE A 228 -16.22 16.48 -9.16
N PHE A 229 -17.37 16.42 -8.49
CA PHE A 229 -18.66 16.85 -9.05
C PHE A 229 -18.91 18.35 -8.82
N ASP A 230 -18.61 18.83 -7.62
CA ASP A 230 -18.81 20.21 -7.18
C ASP A 230 -17.45 20.88 -6.99
N MET A 231 -17.08 21.78 -7.91
CA MET A 231 -15.77 22.44 -7.89
C MET A 231 -15.63 23.44 -6.74
N LYS A 232 -16.73 23.99 -6.23
CA LYS A 232 -16.73 24.95 -5.11
C LYS A 232 -16.61 24.25 -3.77
N ARG A 233 -17.27 23.09 -3.64
CA ARG A 233 -17.24 22.29 -2.41
C ARG A 233 -16.90 20.82 -2.72
N PRO A 234 -15.63 20.52 -3.04
CA PRO A 234 -15.23 19.22 -3.55
C PRO A 234 -15.30 18.07 -2.55
N ILE A 235 -15.16 18.35 -1.26
CA ILE A 235 -15.10 17.35 -0.18
C ILE A 235 -16.20 17.51 0.87
N ALA A 236 -17.14 18.44 0.63
CA ALA A 236 -18.21 18.74 1.57
C ALA A 236 -19.16 17.56 1.73
N SER A 237 -19.39 17.16 2.97
CA SER A 237 -20.33 16.11 3.35
C SER A 237 -21.77 16.54 3.10
N SER A 238 -22.65 15.55 3.01
CA SER A 238 -24.10 15.78 2.85
C SER A 238 -24.69 16.61 3.98
N PHE A 239 -24.24 16.38 5.22
CA PHE A 239 -24.65 17.14 6.40
C PHE A 239 -24.21 18.60 6.32
N GLN A 240 -22.94 18.86 5.98
CA GLN A 240 -22.43 20.24 5.84
C GLN A 240 -23.11 21.02 4.71
N LYS A 241 -23.76 20.35 3.75
CA LYS A 241 -24.57 21.02 2.71
C LYS A 241 -25.97 21.38 3.18
N GLN A 242 -26.49 20.70 4.19
CA GLN A 242 -27.82 20.93 4.77
C GLN A 242 -27.79 21.90 5.95
N GLN A 243 -26.66 21.96 6.64
CA GLN A 243 -26.49 22.83 7.79
C GLN A 243 -26.49 24.30 7.37
N GLU A 244 -27.36 25.09 8.01
CA GLU A 244 -27.30 26.54 7.94
C GLU A 244 -26.13 27.04 8.78
N VAL A 245 -25.42 28.04 8.29
CA VAL A 245 -24.31 28.65 9.04
C VAL A 245 -24.93 29.56 10.09
N ILE A 246 -24.76 29.17 11.36
CA ILE A 246 -25.21 29.93 12.51
C ILE A 246 -23.96 30.57 13.13
N PRO A 247 -23.97 31.88 13.45
CA PRO A 247 -22.88 32.50 14.17
C PRO A 247 -22.60 31.82 15.50
N MET A 248 -21.34 31.53 15.77
CA MET A 248 -20.90 30.83 16.97
C MET A 248 -19.88 31.68 17.73
N PRO A 249 -19.78 31.54 19.06
CA PRO A 249 -18.75 32.24 19.82
C PRO A 249 -17.34 31.90 19.33
N ALA A 250 -16.41 32.86 19.39
CA ALA A 250 -15.04 32.71 18.85
C ALA A 250 -14.20 31.57 19.47
N ASN A 251 -14.64 31.00 20.60
CA ASN A 251 -14.00 29.84 21.24
C ASN A 251 -14.56 28.50 20.74
N CYS A 252 -15.61 28.50 19.91
CA CYS A 252 -16.16 27.32 19.29
C CYS A 252 -15.48 27.07 17.94
N PRO A 253 -14.91 25.86 17.72
CA PRO A 253 -14.37 25.52 16.41
C PRO A 253 -15.49 25.49 15.36
N SER A 254 -15.16 25.90 14.13
CA SER A 254 -16.10 25.81 13.00
C SER A 254 -16.44 24.35 12.71
N PHE A 255 -17.58 24.11 12.05
CA PHE A 255 -18.00 22.75 11.73
C PHE A 255 -16.97 22.02 10.86
N ALA A 256 -16.39 22.71 9.86
CA ALA A 256 -15.32 22.15 9.05
C ALA A 256 -14.14 21.63 9.88
N ILE A 257 -13.80 22.32 10.99
CA ILE A 257 -12.73 21.92 11.92
C ILE A 257 -13.17 20.71 12.77
N VAL A 258 -14.39 20.73 13.33
CA VAL A 258 -14.91 19.60 14.12
C VAL A 258 -14.91 18.31 13.29
N GLU A 259 -15.36 18.40 12.03
CA GLU A 259 -15.42 17.26 11.11
C GLU A 259 -14.04 16.61 10.87
N ILE A 260 -12.94 17.37 10.94
CA ILE A 260 -11.56 16.82 10.82
C ILE A 260 -11.28 15.79 11.93
N SER A 261 -11.79 16.04 13.15
CA SER A 261 -11.55 15.18 14.31
C SER A 261 -12.44 13.94 14.33
N GLU A 262 -13.63 14.03 13.72
CA GLU A 262 -14.64 12.97 13.75
C GLU A 262 -14.43 11.88 12.69
N ASN A 263 -13.80 12.21 11.56
CA ASN A 263 -13.57 11.26 10.46
C ASN A 263 -12.09 10.87 10.30
N ILE A 264 -11.85 9.86 9.46
CA ILE A 264 -10.51 9.31 9.21
C ILE A 264 -9.73 10.03 8.10
N ARG A 265 -10.33 10.99 7.39
CA ARG A 265 -9.74 11.61 6.18
C ARG A 265 -8.41 12.31 6.49
N ALA A 266 -8.35 13.09 7.57
CA ALA A 266 -7.12 13.79 7.95
C ALA A 266 -5.96 12.84 8.29
N LYS A 267 -6.26 11.69 8.90
CA LYS A 267 -5.25 10.67 9.21
C LYS A 267 -4.75 9.99 7.93
N ILE A 268 -5.66 9.67 7.01
CA ILE A 268 -5.30 9.12 5.68
C ILE A 268 -4.43 10.12 4.90
N TYR A 269 -4.82 11.39 4.87
CA TYR A 269 -4.03 12.45 4.24
C TYR A 269 -2.64 12.52 4.85
N SER A 270 -2.53 12.52 6.19
CA SER A 270 -1.25 12.62 6.90
C SER A 270 -0.32 11.45 6.57
N LEU A 271 -0.86 10.22 6.49
CA LEU A 271 -0.08 9.05 6.10
C LEU A 271 0.40 9.13 4.64
N LEU A 272 -0.48 9.47 3.70
CA LEU A 272 -0.11 9.61 2.29
C LEU A 272 0.86 10.77 2.06
N PHE A 273 0.76 11.84 2.85
CA PHE A 273 1.72 12.93 2.85
C PHE A 273 3.11 12.46 3.31
N LYS A 274 3.19 11.67 4.40
CA LYS A 274 4.45 11.09 4.90
C LYS A 274 5.06 10.05 3.95
N LEU A 275 4.22 9.29 3.24
CA LEU A 275 4.67 8.34 2.20
C LEU A 275 5.13 9.04 0.92
N GLY A 276 4.59 10.22 0.65
CA GLY A 276 4.74 10.92 -0.62
C GLY A 276 3.66 10.54 -1.63
N PHE A 277 3.27 11.51 -2.45
CA PHE A 277 2.25 11.33 -3.49
C PHE A 277 2.81 10.79 -4.82
N GLU A 278 4.12 10.56 -4.90
CA GLU A 278 4.82 10.19 -6.12
C GLU A 278 5.24 8.71 -6.11
N ASN A 279 5.22 8.06 -7.28
CA ASN A 279 5.72 6.70 -7.50
C ASN A 279 5.09 5.62 -6.60
N LEU A 280 3.82 5.80 -6.19
CA LEU A 280 3.08 4.81 -5.41
C LEU A 280 2.75 3.57 -6.27
N PRO A 281 3.22 2.36 -5.89
CA PRO A 281 3.04 1.17 -6.70
C PRO A 281 1.61 0.61 -6.61
N GLY A 282 1.17 -0.05 -7.70
CA GLY A 282 -0.07 -0.82 -7.72
C GLY A 282 -1.35 0.01 -7.75
N LEU A 283 -1.27 1.30 -8.13
CA LEU A 283 -2.43 2.17 -8.23
C LEU A 283 -3.07 2.11 -9.62
N SER A 284 -4.40 1.98 -9.66
CA SER A 284 -5.21 2.14 -10.87
C SER A 284 -5.45 3.61 -11.19
N ALA A 285 -5.92 3.97 -12.40
CA ALA A 285 -6.24 5.38 -12.66
C ALA A 285 -7.39 5.90 -11.79
N LYS A 286 -8.32 5.03 -11.37
CA LYS A 286 -9.35 5.39 -10.38
C LYS A 286 -8.72 5.77 -9.03
N ASP A 287 -7.63 5.11 -8.65
CA ASP A 287 -6.86 5.46 -7.46
C ASP A 287 -6.16 6.80 -7.64
N PHE A 288 -5.53 7.05 -8.79
CA PHE A 288 -4.93 8.36 -9.09
C PHE A 288 -5.94 9.51 -9.13
N VAL A 289 -7.15 9.27 -9.64
CA VAL A 289 -8.27 10.24 -9.58
C VAL A 289 -8.61 10.58 -8.13
N THR A 290 -8.65 9.59 -7.25
CA THR A 290 -8.92 9.79 -5.82
C THR A 290 -7.74 10.49 -5.14
N LEU A 291 -6.51 10.07 -5.45
CA LEU A 291 -5.28 10.61 -4.90
C LEU A 291 -5.11 12.11 -5.21
N ALA A 292 -5.55 12.55 -6.39
CA ALA A 292 -5.58 13.97 -6.74
C ALA A 292 -6.44 14.80 -5.78
N ILE A 293 -7.53 14.23 -5.26
CA ILE A 293 -8.38 14.87 -4.25
C ILE A 293 -7.66 14.88 -2.90
N ILE A 294 -7.12 13.74 -2.49
CA ILE A 294 -6.43 13.59 -1.20
C ILE A 294 -5.25 14.57 -1.10
N ARG A 295 -4.46 14.71 -2.18
CA ARG A 295 -3.32 15.63 -2.24
C ARG A 295 -3.70 17.08 -1.90
N HIS A 296 -4.91 17.49 -2.28
CA HIS A 296 -5.45 18.84 -2.04
C HIS A 296 -6.45 18.90 -0.87
N TYR A 297 -6.47 17.88 0.01
CA TYR A 297 -7.42 17.81 1.13
C TYR A 297 -7.38 19.05 2.02
N ILE A 298 -6.18 19.50 2.40
CA ILE A 298 -6.01 20.68 3.26
C ILE A 298 -6.47 21.95 2.53
N ASP A 299 -6.15 22.10 1.24
CA ASP A 299 -6.60 23.25 0.45
C ASP A 299 -8.13 23.36 0.43
N PHE A 300 -8.81 22.22 0.21
CA PHE A 300 -10.28 22.18 0.22
C PHE A 300 -10.85 22.44 1.62
N LYS A 301 -10.22 21.89 2.65
CA LYS A 301 -10.70 22.04 4.03
C LYS A 301 -10.52 23.47 4.54
N VAL A 302 -9.41 24.12 4.21
CA VAL A 302 -9.22 25.57 4.43
C VAL A 302 -10.29 26.38 3.69
N GLY A 303 -10.63 25.99 2.46
CA GLY A 303 -11.72 26.60 1.70
C GLY A 303 -13.10 26.48 2.36
N GLU A 304 -13.40 25.34 2.98
CA GLU A 304 -14.64 25.15 3.75
C GLU A 304 -14.69 26.05 4.98
N VAL A 305 -13.59 26.18 5.74
CA VAL A 305 -13.51 27.11 6.88
C VAL A 305 -13.74 28.56 6.44
N TRP A 306 -13.12 28.99 5.35
CA TRP A 306 -13.35 30.33 4.79
C TRP A 306 -14.79 30.53 4.33
N SER A 307 -15.42 29.49 3.78
CA SER A 307 -16.82 29.56 3.35
C SER A 307 -17.77 29.71 4.55
N GLU A 308 -17.51 28.99 5.63
CA GLU A 308 -18.24 29.10 6.90
C GLU A 308 -18.07 30.51 7.49
N LEU A 309 -16.83 31.01 7.58
CA LEU A 309 -16.53 32.35 8.08
C LEU A 309 -17.19 33.45 7.22
N CYS A 310 -17.15 33.35 5.90
CA CYS A 310 -17.80 34.30 5.01
C CYS A 310 -19.33 34.32 5.18
N ALA A 311 -19.94 33.19 5.51
CA ALA A 311 -21.37 33.09 5.75
C ALA A 311 -21.76 33.66 7.12
N GLU A 312 -21.00 33.32 8.17
CA GLU A 312 -21.18 33.88 9.51
C GLU A 312 -21.04 35.41 9.53
N LEU A 313 -20.01 35.94 8.88
CA LEU A 313 -19.80 37.39 8.80
C LEU A 313 -20.98 38.12 8.15
N LYS A 314 -21.70 37.51 7.20
CA LYS A 314 -22.84 38.15 6.53
C LYS A 314 -24.09 38.21 7.41
N GLU A 315 -24.23 37.31 8.37
CA GLU A 315 -25.35 37.28 9.31
C GLU A 315 -25.19 38.35 10.40
N GLU A 316 -23.97 38.54 10.91
CA GLU A 316 -23.72 39.48 12.02
C GLU A 316 -23.18 40.85 11.59
N PHE A 317 -22.42 40.91 10.49
CA PHE A 317 -21.64 42.09 10.12
C PHE A 317 -21.79 42.45 8.64
N ARG A 318 -21.36 43.67 8.31
CA ARG A 318 -21.15 44.11 6.93
C ARG A 318 -19.67 44.49 6.76
N PRO A 319 -18.88 43.69 6.03
CA PRO A 319 -17.48 44.02 5.75
C PRO A 319 -17.35 45.37 5.05
N VAL A 320 -16.24 46.08 5.27
CA VAL A 320 -15.87 47.26 4.47
C VAL A 320 -15.48 46.83 3.06
N GLU A 321 -15.53 47.74 2.09
CA GLU A 321 -15.30 47.41 0.66
C GLU A 321 -13.98 46.66 0.43
N SER A 322 -12.89 47.10 1.08
CA SER A 322 -11.58 46.42 1.00
C SER A 322 -11.62 44.98 1.51
N ASP A 323 -12.36 44.71 2.59
CA ASP A 323 -12.47 43.37 3.16
C ASP A 323 -13.40 42.50 2.29
N GLU A 324 -14.46 43.09 1.72
CA GLU A 324 -15.35 42.39 0.80
C GLU A 324 -14.61 41.94 -0.46
N GLU A 325 -13.73 42.78 -1.02
CA GLU A 325 -12.85 42.42 -2.13
C GLU A 325 -11.88 41.29 -1.75
N ALA A 326 -11.24 41.36 -0.58
CA ALA A 326 -10.35 40.31 -0.09
C ALA A 326 -11.08 38.97 0.10
N LEU A 327 -12.27 38.99 0.71
CA LEU A 327 -13.09 37.79 0.91
C LEU A 327 -13.55 37.17 -0.42
N LYS A 328 -13.85 37.99 -1.44
CA LYS A 328 -14.14 37.50 -2.80
C LYS A 328 -12.95 36.74 -3.37
N VAL A 329 -11.75 37.33 -3.34
CA VAL A 329 -10.53 36.68 -3.82
C VAL A 329 -10.26 35.37 -3.09
N ILE A 330 -10.40 35.35 -1.75
CA ILE A 330 -10.21 34.14 -0.94
C ILE A 330 -11.23 33.07 -1.34
N SER A 331 -12.50 33.43 -1.57
CA SER A 331 -13.55 32.49 -1.95
C SER A 331 -13.37 31.85 -3.33
N GLU A 332 -12.59 32.48 -4.23
CA GLU A 332 -12.28 31.94 -5.56
C GLU A 332 -11.17 30.87 -5.53
N ILE A 333 -10.29 30.90 -4.53
CA ILE A 333 -9.13 29.99 -4.43
C ILE A 333 -9.57 28.51 -4.39
N PRO A 334 -10.50 28.08 -3.50
CA PRO A 334 -10.93 26.68 -3.45
C PRO A 334 -11.59 26.21 -4.74
N GLU A 335 -12.36 27.08 -5.41
CA GLU A 335 -12.99 26.78 -6.70
C GLU A 335 -11.94 26.62 -7.82
N ASN A 336 -10.91 27.47 -7.84
CA ASN A 336 -9.77 27.31 -8.76
C ASN A 336 -9.04 25.99 -8.53
N THR A 337 -8.74 25.64 -7.28
CA THR A 337 -8.13 24.36 -6.94
C THR A 337 -9.03 23.20 -7.37
N GLY A 338 -10.34 23.29 -7.15
CA GLY A 338 -11.31 22.30 -7.62
C GLY A 338 -11.29 22.13 -9.14
N ARG A 339 -11.18 23.22 -9.90
CA ARG A 339 -11.03 23.19 -11.37
C ARG A 339 -9.72 22.54 -11.82
N ILE A 340 -8.61 22.87 -11.18
CA ILE A 340 -7.29 22.28 -11.48
C ILE A 340 -7.31 20.77 -11.22
N VAL A 341 -7.86 20.35 -10.07
CA VAL A 341 -7.96 18.92 -9.75
C VAL A 341 -8.88 18.19 -10.72
N ALA A 342 -10.02 18.78 -11.09
CA ALA A 342 -10.92 18.17 -12.09
C ALA A 342 -10.25 18.03 -13.47
N ALA A 343 -9.42 18.99 -13.88
CA ALA A 343 -8.63 18.91 -15.10
C ALA A 343 -7.60 17.77 -15.03
N LEU A 344 -6.83 17.69 -13.94
CA LEU A 344 -5.87 16.60 -13.70
C LEU A 344 -6.55 15.22 -13.70
N GLN A 345 -7.70 15.10 -13.06
CA GLN A 345 -8.47 13.86 -13.06
C GLN A 345 -8.92 13.45 -14.47
N THR A 346 -9.22 14.42 -15.33
CA THR A 346 -9.61 14.16 -16.72
C THR A 346 -8.40 13.70 -17.53
N GLU A 347 -7.26 14.34 -17.38
CA GLU A 347 -6.00 13.95 -18.01
C GLU A 347 -5.59 12.51 -17.64
N VAL A 348 -5.69 12.15 -16.35
CA VAL A 348 -5.38 10.79 -15.86
C VAL A 348 -6.24 9.73 -16.57
N LEU A 349 -7.55 9.98 -16.68
CA LEU A 349 -8.48 9.04 -17.33
C LEU A 349 -8.27 8.97 -18.84
N GLU A 350 -7.99 10.12 -19.48
CA GLU A 350 -7.68 10.15 -20.91
C GLU A 350 -6.38 9.43 -21.21
N SER A 351 -5.33 9.62 -20.40
CA SER A 351 -4.06 8.90 -20.55
C SER A 351 -4.25 7.38 -20.44
N GLN A 352 -5.03 6.90 -19.47
CA GLN A 352 -5.35 5.47 -19.37
C GLN A 352 -6.07 4.97 -20.62
N ARG A 353 -7.09 5.69 -21.08
CA ARG A 353 -7.85 5.31 -22.28
C ARG A 353 -6.97 5.24 -23.53
N HIS A 354 -6.04 6.19 -23.70
CA HIS A 354 -5.09 6.16 -24.81
C HIS A 354 -4.15 4.95 -24.73
N GLN A 355 -3.69 4.58 -23.54
CA GLN A 355 -2.86 3.38 -23.34
C GLN A 355 -3.64 2.11 -23.68
N GLU A 356 -4.88 1.98 -23.21
CA GLU A 356 -5.75 0.83 -23.52
C GLU A 356 -5.98 0.67 -25.02
N ILE A 357 -6.24 1.77 -25.75
CA ILE A 357 -6.39 1.75 -27.21
C ILE A 357 -5.09 1.32 -27.89
N GLN A 358 -3.93 1.82 -27.46
CA GLN A 358 -2.64 1.44 -28.03
C GLN A 358 -2.31 -0.05 -27.80
N GLU A 359 -2.63 -0.58 -26.61
CA GLU A 359 -2.48 -2.00 -26.30
C GLU A 359 -3.41 -2.87 -27.15
N GLU A 360 -4.66 -2.44 -27.32
CA GLU A 360 -5.63 -3.09 -28.19
C GLU A 360 -5.17 -3.12 -29.66
N GLU A 361 -4.69 -2.00 -30.20
CA GLU A 361 -4.14 -1.90 -31.55
C GLU A 361 -2.93 -2.84 -31.75
N LYS A 362 -2.04 -2.90 -30.75
CA LYS A 362 -0.88 -3.81 -30.77
C LYS A 362 -1.33 -5.26 -30.77
N LEU A 363 -2.30 -5.63 -29.94
CA LEU A 363 -2.86 -6.98 -29.91
C LEU A 363 -3.48 -7.37 -31.26
N TYR A 364 -4.26 -6.46 -31.87
CA TYR A 364 -4.81 -6.69 -33.21
C TYR A 364 -3.72 -6.86 -34.27
N ALA A 365 -2.66 -6.06 -34.22
CA ALA A 365 -1.52 -6.21 -35.13
C ALA A 365 -0.83 -7.57 -34.96
N GLU A 366 -0.66 -8.06 -33.73
CA GLU A 366 -0.13 -9.39 -33.44
C GLU A 366 -1.02 -10.50 -34.01
N ILE A 367 -2.34 -10.41 -33.82
CA ILE A 367 -3.31 -11.37 -34.38
C ILE A 367 -3.23 -11.39 -35.91
N GLN A 368 -3.18 -10.22 -36.56
CA GLN A 368 -3.05 -10.12 -38.01
C GLN A 368 -1.72 -10.69 -38.50
N ALA A 369 -0.61 -10.46 -37.78
CA ALA A 369 0.69 -11.02 -38.11
C ALA A 369 0.68 -12.56 -38.02
N VAL A 370 0.07 -13.12 -36.97
CA VAL A 370 -0.11 -14.57 -36.82
C VAL A 370 -0.94 -15.15 -37.97
N HIS A 371 -2.02 -14.47 -38.38
CA HIS A 371 -2.83 -14.90 -39.51
C HIS A 371 -2.01 -14.91 -40.83
N LYS A 372 -1.28 -13.81 -41.11
CA LYS A 372 -0.40 -13.72 -42.28
C LYS A 372 0.67 -14.81 -42.27
N GLN A 373 1.28 -15.10 -41.12
CA GLN A 373 2.25 -16.18 -40.98
C GLN A 373 1.62 -17.55 -41.29
N ARG A 374 0.42 -17.84 -40.76
CA ARG A 374 -0.29 -19.09 -41.08
C ARG A 374 -0.58 -19.22 -42.57
N GLU A 375 -1.02 -18.14 -43.23
CA GLU A 375 -1.23 -18.16 -44.68
C GLU A 375 0.06 -18.39 -45.46
N MET A 376 1.16 -17.76 -45.06
CA MET A 376 2.47 -17.99 -45.69
C MET A 376 2.93 -19.43 -45.51
N VAL A 377 2.75 -20.01 -44.32
CA VAL A 377 3.04 -21.42 -44.06
C VAL A 377 2.18 -22.32 -44.94
N LYS A 378 0.86 -22.06 -45.04
CA LYS A 378 -0.04 -22.81 -45.91
C LYS A 378 0.37 -22.75 -47.38
N LYS A 379 0.66 -21.55 -47.91
CA LYS A 379 1.16 -21.35 -49.28
C LYS A 379 2.50 -22.04 -49.50
N SER A 380 3.41 -21.99 -48.53
CA SER A 380 4.71 -22.67 -48.61
C SER A 380 4.54 -24.20 -48.65
N TRP A 381 3.60 -24.72 -47.87
CA TRP A 381 3.25 -26.14 -47.85
C TRP A 381 2.61 -26.59 -49.16
N GLU A 382 1.66 -25.83 -49.71
CA GLU A 382 1.05 -26.10 -51.03
C GLU A 382 2.09 -26.08 -52.15
N ASN A 383 3.01 -25.09 -52.14
CA ASN A 383 4.12 -25.03 -53.07
C ASN A 383 5.08 -26.21 -52.93
N PHE A 384 5.38 -26.63 -51.69
CA PHE A 384 6.20 -27.81 -51.42
C PHE A 384 5.53 -29.07 -51.99
N LEU A 385 4.26 -29.30 -51.66
CA LEU A 385 3.48 -30.42 -52.16
C LEU A 385 3.48 -30.46 -53.69
N THR A 386 3.21 -29.34 -54.35
CA THR A 386 3.15 -29.24 -55.82
C THR A 386 4.51 -29.51 -56.47
N ARG A 387 5.61 -29.05 -55.86
CA ARG A 387 6.97 -29.35 -56.33
C ARG A 387 7.34 -30.82 -56.16
N THR A 388 6.85 -31.49 -55.11
CA THR A 388 7.14 -32.90 -54.85
C THR A 388 6.23 -33.86 -55.62
N SER A 389 5.00 -33.45 -55.97
CA SER A 389 4.03 -34.29 -56.66
C SER A 389 3.99 -34.10 -58.18
N ASN A 390 4.44 -32.96 -58.72
CA ASN A 390 4.43 -32.67 -60.15
C ASN A 390 5.84 -32.33 -60.69
N TYR A 391 6.36 -33.20 -61.57
CA TYR A 391 7.70 -33.09 -62.16
C TYR A 391 7.90 -31.83 -63.02
N GLU A 392 6.87 -31.39 -63.77
CA GLU A 392 6.95 -30.19 -64.60
C GLU A 392 7.02 -28.91 -63.75
N ALA A 393 6.22 -28.87 -62.68
CA ALA A 393 6.24 -27.77 -61.71
C ALA A 393 7.61 -27.66 -61.02
N LEU A 394 8.25 -28.78 -60.68
CA LEU A 394 9.61 -28.83 -60.13
C LEU A 394 10.65 -28.26 -61.11
N LYS A 395 10.59 -28.67 -62.39
CA LYS A 395 11.52 -28.19 -63.43
C LYS A 395 11.38 -26.67 -63.65
N LYS A 396 10.15 -26.14 -63.61
CA LYS A 396 9.88 -24.70 -63.71
C LYS A 396 10.40 -23.94 -62.48
N ALA A 397 10.19 -24.47 -61.27
CA ALA A 397 10.71 -23.87 -60.04
C ALA A 397 12.24 -23.83 -60.01
N LYS A 398 12.92 -24.90 -60.47
CA LYS A 398 14.39 -24.96 -60.57
C LYS A 398 14.94 -23.88 -61.51
N ARG A 399 14.34 -23.72 -62.69
CA ARG A 399 14.71 -22.67 -63.64
C ARG A 399 14.52 -21.26 -63.07
N LEU A 400 13.46 -21.04 -62.29
CA LEU A 400 13.22 -19.75 -61.63
C LEU A 400 14.25 -19.48 -60.53
N GLN A 401 14.64 -20.50 -59.77
CA GLN A 401 15.70 -20.41 -58.76
C GLN A 401 17.05 -20.07 -59.42
N GLU A 402 17.41 -20.74 -60.51
CA GLU A 402 18.62 -20.44 -61.29
C GLU A 402 18.63 -18.99 -61.79
N LYS A 403 17.50 -18.47 -62.29
CA LYS A 403 17.36 -17.07 -62.69
C LYS A 403 17.49 -16.08 -61.53
N SER A 404 16.93 -16.41 -60.37
CA SER A 404 17.04 -15.58 -59.16
C SER A 404 18.47 -15.53 -58.63
N ILE A 405 19.17 -16.66 -58.63
CA ILE A 405 20.60 -16.76 -58.30
C ILE A 405 21.42 -15.92 -59.28
N GLU A 406 21.13 -16.00 -60.59
CA GLU A 406 21.85 -15.21 -61.58
C GLU A 406 21.58 -13.70 -61.42
N ALA A 407 20.37 -13.32 -61.01
CA ALA A 407 20.01 -11.93 -60.76
C ALA A 407 20.60 -11.37 -59.45
N SER A 408 20.80 -12.21 -58.42
CA SER A 408 21.40 -11.81 -57.15
C SER A 408 22.93 -11.77 -57.18
N ARG A 409 23.56 -12.35 -58.21
CA ARG A 409 24.99 -12.19 -58.47
C ARG A 409 25.29 -10.70 -58.72
N SER A 410 26.13 -10.11 -57.88
CA SER A 410 26.59 -8.73 -58.04
C SER A 410 27.28 -8.58 -59.39
N LYS A 411 26.79 -7.69 -60.25
CA LYS A 411 27.49 -7.33 -61.48
C LYS A 411 28.77 -6.58 -61.09
N LEU A 412 29.92 -7.23 -61.29
CA LEU A 412 31.25 -6.69 -60.99
C LEU A 412 31.41 -5.31 -61.67
N LYS A 413 31.60 -4.24 -60.89
CA LYS A 413 32.29 -3.05 -61.37
C LYS A 413 33.78 -3.28 -61.13
N THR A 414 34.48 -3.53 -62.21
CA THR A 414 35.92 -3.77 -62.29
C THR A 414 36.71 -2.60 -61.70
N GLN A 415 37.50 -2.83 -60.65
CA GLN A 415 38.85 -2.29 -60.53
C GLN A 415 39.74 -3.29 -59.77
N ASN A 416 40.69 -3.87 -60.53
CA ASN A 416 41.98 -4.40 -60.13
C ASN A 416 42.08 -5.12 -58.77
N GLY A 417 41.64 -6.38 -58.76
CA GLY A 417 42.05 -7.39 -57.78
C GLY A 417 41.71 -8.77 -58.34
N ALA A 418 42.62 -9.74 -58.27
CA ALA A 418 42.36 -11.10 -58.74
C ALA A 418 41.24 -11.74 -57.91
N VAL A 419 40.04 -11.84 -58.48
CA VAL A 419 38.89 -12.48 -57.82
C VAL A 419 38.82 -13.94 -58.24
N HIS A 420 38.82 -14.84 -57.26
CA HIS A 420 38.57 -16.27 -57.49
C HIS A 420 37.10 -16.50 -57.80
N SER A 421 36.80 -17.16 -58.93
CA SER A 421 35.45 -17.63 -59.24
C SER A 421 35.02 -18.67 -58.20
N THR A 422 33.92 -18.42 -57.49
CA THR A 422 33.27 -19.41 -56.61
C THR A 422 32.28 -20.30 -57.38
N ASP A 423 32.15 -20.13 -58.70
CA ASP A 423 31.20 -20.89 -59.53
C ASP A 423 31.83 -22.23 -59.96
N ILE A 424 31.46 -23.32 -59.29
CA ILE A 424 31.84 -24.68 -59.67
C ILE A 424 30.77 -25.22 -60.62
N LYS A 425 31.04 -25.19 -61.92
CA LYS A 425 30.15 -25.75 -62.94
C LYS A 425 30.00 -27.27 -62.75
N GLY A 426 28.76 -27.75 -62.67
CA GLY A 426 28.46 -29.18 -62.52
C GLY A 426 28.41 -29.70 -61.08
N LEU A 427 28.46 -28.82 -60.06
CA LEU A 427 28.37 -29.24 -58.67
C LEU A 427 26.93 -29.65 -58.29
N GLY A 428 26.57 -30.91 -58.59
CA GLY A 428 25.38 -31.55 -58.04
C GLY A 428 25.62 -32.04 -56.61
N THR A 429 25.72 -31.14 -55.63
CA THR A 429 25.76 -31.58 -54.22
C THR A 429 24.36 -31.99 -53.77
N THR A 430 24.09 -33.30 -53.77
CA THR A 430 23.17 -33.89 -52.80
C THR A 430 23.83 -33.78 -51.43
N ILE A 431 23.38 -32.87 -50.58
CA ILE A 431 23.85 -32.77 -49.20
C ILE A 431 23.32 -34.01 -48.46
N GLY A 432 24.15 -35.06 -48.36
CA GLY A 432 24.04 -36.04 -47.30
C GLY A 432 24.49 -35.40 -46.00
N SER A 433 23.76 -35.62 -44.90
CA SER A 433 24.06 -35.04 -43.59
C SER A 433 25.46 -35.48 -43.12
N GLY A 434 26.42 -34.55 -43.17
CA GLY A 434 27.82 -34.76 -42.80
C GLY A 434 28.35 -33.60 -41.94
N ARG A 435 29.36 -33.91 -41.11
CA ARG A 435 29.86 -33.16 -39.94
C ARG A 435 29.75 -31.62 -39.99
N LEU A 436 29.17 -31.08 -38.92
CA LEU A 436 29.11 -29.65 -38.60
C LEU A 436 30.52 -29.06 -38.49
N VAL A 437 30.86 -28.11 -39.35
CA VAL A 437 32.08 -27.30 -39.24
C VAL A 437 31.67 -25.91 -38.79
N THR A 438 32.07 -25.52 -37.59
CA THR A 438 31.94 -24.16 -37.09
C THR A 438 33.01 -23.30 -37.73
N VAL A 439 32.60 -22.34 -38.57
CA VAL A 439 33.50 -21.34 -39.15
C VAL A 439 33.65 -20.20 -38.13
N THR A 440 34.86 -20.02 -37.61
CA THR A 440 35.22 -18.85 -36.80
C THR A 440 35.35 -17.62 -37.70
N SER A 441 34.82 -16.47 -37.26
CA SER A 441 34.77 -15.23 -38.04
C SER A 441 36.15 -14.72 -38.48
N THR A 442 36.14 -13.92 -39.55
CA THR A 442 37.30 -13.33 -40.24
C THR A 442 38.29 -12.64 -39.27
N PRO A 443 39.62 -12.82 -39.43
CA PRO A 443 40.64 -12.23 -38.57
C PRO A 443 40.63 -10.69 -38.58
N PRO A 444 40.95 -10.02 -37.46
CA PRO A 444 40.82 -8.56 -37.32
C PRO A 444 41.76 -7.73 -38.23
N GLN A 445 42.77 -8.36 -38.81
CA GLN A 445 43.82 -7.70 -39.61
C GLN A 445 43.37 -7.29 -41.02
N LEU A 446 42.15 -7.65 -41.43
CA LEU A 446 41.57 -7.32 -42.74
C LEU A 446 40.54 -6.17 -42.68
N ILE A 447 40.36 -5.53 -41.53
CA ILE A 447 39.45 -4.39 -41.32
C ILE A 447 40.28 -3.13 -41.05
N GLU A 448 41.09 -2.70 -42.01
CA GLU A 448 41.65 -1.34 -42.01
C GLU A 448 41.10 -0.59 -43.23
N GLY A 449 39.95 0.06 -43.02
CA GLY A 449 39.27 0.89 -43.99
C GLY A 449 38.22 1.75 -43.28
N THR A 450 38.42 3.06 -43.33
CA THR A 450 37.73 4.14 -42.61
C THR A 450 36.21 4.08 -42.73
N LEU A 451 35.53 3.59 -41.69
CA LEU A 451 34.14 3.89 -41.29
C LEU A 451 33.79 3.07 -40.02
N ALA A 452 34.37 3.44 -38.89
CA ALA A 452 33.97 2.92 -37.58
C ALA A 452 34.46 3.82 -36.44
N VAL A 453 33.82 4.99 -36.27
CA VAL A 453 33.63 5.56 -34.93
C VAL A 453 32.21 6.11 -34.87
N THR A 454 31.27 5.21 -34.62
CA THR A 454 30.02 5.53 -33.92
C THR A 454 29.65 4.33 -33.08
N ASP A 455 29.71 4.50 -31.77
CA ASP A 455 29.23 3.57 -30.76
C ASP A 455 27.74 3.30 -30.96
N LEU A 456 27.43 2.24 -31.70
CA LEU A 456 26.11 1.61 -31.72
C LEU A 456 26.28 0.11 -31.93
N ALA A 457 27.03 -0.50 -31.01
CA ALA A 457 27.02 -1.94 -30.82
C ALA A 457 25.63 -2.36 -30.30
N LEU A 458 24.83 -2.91 -31.21
CA LEU A 458 23.65 -3.73 -30.93
C LEU A 458 24.02 -4.83 -29.93
N ARG A 459 23.68 -4.61 -28.65
CA ARG A 459 23.53 -5.67 -27.66
C ARG A 459 22.54 -6.70 -28.20
N LYS A 460 22.99 -7.94 -28.33
CA LYS A 460 22.15 -9.12 -28.57
C LYS A 460 21.12 -9.24 -27.43
N PRO A 461 19.81 -9.40 -27.72
CA PRO A 461 18.86 -9.81 -26.69
C PRO A 461 19.08 -11.28 -26.31
N PRO A 462 18.89 -11.67 -25.03
CA PRO A 462 19.00 -13.05 -24.61
C PRO A 462 17.84 -13.88 -25.17
N ALA A 463 18.18 -14.93 -25.90
CA ALA A 463 17.23 -15.95 -26.34
C ALA A 463 16.67 -16.69 -25.12
N CYS A 464 15.40 -16.42 -24.82
CA CYS A 464 14.62 -17.14 -23.82
C CYS A 464 14.44 -18.60 -24.29
N LYS A 465 15.24 -19.52 -23.73
CA LYS A 465 15.02 -20.96 -23.87
C LYS A 465 13.84 -21.34 -22.98
N GLY A 466 12.68 -21.56 -23.59
CA GLY A 466 11.56 -22.24 -22.94
C GLY A 466 11.97 -23.66 -22.54
N ALA A 467 11.97 -23.94 -21.24
CA ALA A 467 12.09 -25.28 -20.70
C ALA A 467 10.71 -25.74 -20.19
N LEU A 468 10.08 -26.59 -21.00
CA LEU A 468 8.98 -27.46 -20.58
C LEU A 468 9.49 -28.38 -19.45
N LYS A 469 9.08 -28.14 -18.21
CA LYS A 469 9.18 -29.14 -17.14
C LYS A 469 7.96 -30.04 -17.19
N LYS A 470 8.25 -31.32 -17.39
CA LYS A 470 7.34 -32.45 -17.32
C LYS A 470 6.67 -32.52 -15.95
N ILE A 471 5.36 -32.68 -15.97
CA ILE A 471 4.54 -33.24 -14.90
C ILE A 471 5.01 -34.68 -14.66
N ARG A 472 5.25 -35.04 -13.40
CA ARG A 472 5.15 -36.41 -12.89
C ARG A 472 4.40 -36.37 -11.57
N SER A 473 3.35 -37.19 -11.53
CA SER A 473 2.68 -37.86 -10.39
C SER A 473 3.01 -37.37 -8.98
#